data_AF-A0AAQ3L380-F1
#
_entry.id   AF-A0AAQ3L380-F1
#
_cell.length_a   1.000
_cell.length_b   1.000
_cell.length_c   1.000
_cell.angle_alpha   90.00
_cell.angle_beta   90.00
_cell.angle_gamma   90.00
#
_symmetry.space_group_name_H-M   'P 1'
#
loop_
_entity.id
_entity.type
_entity.pdbx_description
1 polymer ?
#
loop_
_entity_poly.entity_id
_entity_poly.type
_entity_poly.pdbx_seq_one_letter_code
_entity_poly.pdbx_strand_id
1 'polypeptide(L)'
;MEQYIQGQSRDLVDRAYTRLVSTMFTTLEKIAQSDPKYTDIILLENYAAFQNRIDDLMYTVPSEEIPFQLGLSRTDLRKVIKSSLSQVDRSINMMYRRLQKTLSSEELLPPLWDKCKKEFLEKYESFVQTAAKIYPNEPMPPVSELRDLLASS
;
A
#
# COMPACT_ATOMS: atom_id res chain seq x y z
N MET A 1 -16.67 -21.21 -29.42
CA MET A 1 -17.44 -21.00 -28.17
C MET A 1 -16.56 -21.13 -26.92
N GLU A 2 -15.41 -21.81 -26.99
CA GLU A 2 -14.46 -21.98 -25.87
C GLU A 2 -13.66 -20.72 -25.48
N GLN A 3 -13.43 -19.78 -26.42
CA GLN A 3 -12.67 -18.55 -26.12
C GLN A 3 -13.44 -17.55 -25.24
N TYR A 4 -14.77 -17.63 -25.15
CA TYR A 4 -15.59 -16.71 -24.33
C TYR A 4 -15.63 -17.14 -22.85
N ILE A 5 -15.54 -18.45 -22.59
CA ILE A 5 -15.59 -19.04 -21.24
C ILE A 5 -14.27 -18.78 -20.49
N GLN A 6 -13.15 -18.75 -21.22
CA GLN A 6 -11.82 -18.56 -20.66
C GLN A 6 -11.56 -17.12 -20.17
N GLY A 7 -12.12 -16.11 -20.86
CA GLY A 7 -12.08 -14.71 -20.42
C GLY A 7 -12.95 -14.45 -19.19
N GLN A 8 -14.15 -15.03 -19.15
CA GLN A 8 -15.09 -14.87 -18.04
C GLN A 8 -14.58 -15.48 -16.74
N SER A 9 -13.88 -16.62 -16.81
CA SER A 9 -13.24 -17.26 -15.65
C SER A 9 -12.08 -16.42 -15.12
N ARG A 10 -11.27 -15.82 -16.00
CA ARG A 10 -10.16 -14.95 -15.63
C ARG A 10 -10.63 -13.66 -14.98
N ASP A 11 -11.65 -13.00 -15.52
CA ASP A 11 -12.30 -11.84 -14.92
C ASP A 11 -12.98 -12.14 -13.57
N LEU A 12 -13.53 -13.35 -13.41
CA LEU A 12 -14.12 -13.77 -12.14
C LEU A 12 -13.04 -14.01 -11.09
N VAL A 13 -11.92 -14.65 -11.49
CA VAL A 13 -10.75 -14.86 -10.64
C VAL A 13 -10.12 -13.53 -10.27
N ASP A 14 -9.92 -12.61 -11.22
CA ASP A 14 -9.38 -11.27 -10.94
C ASP A 14 -10.31 -10.46 -10.04
N ARG A 15 -11.63 -10.52 -10.22
CA ARG A 15 -12.58 -9.88 -9.30
C ARG A 15 -12.58 -10.52 -7.92
N ALA A 16 -12.48 -11.85 -7.83
CA ALA A 16 -12.32 -12.55 -6.57
C ALA A 16 -11.01 -12.16 -5.89
N TYR A 17 -9.93 -11.99 -6.66
CA TYR A 17 -8.61 -11.58 -6.20
C TYR A 17 -8.62 -10.13 -5.70
N THR A 18 -9.17 -9.20 -6.48
CA THR A 18 -9.35 -7.79 -6.09
C THR A 18 -10.21 -7.69 -4.85
N ARG A 19 -11.29 -8.49 -4.77
CA ARG A 19 -12.16 -8.51 -3.60
C ARG A 19 -11.46 -9.10 -2.38
N LEU A 20 -10.62 -10.12 -2.54
CA LEU A 20 -9.79 -10.70 -1.48
C LEU A 20 -8.75 -9.69 -0.98
N VAL A 21 -8.01 -9.07 -1.90
CA VAL A 21 -7.00 -8.05 -1.59
C VAL A 21 -7.65 -6.84 -0.92
N SER A 22 -8.74 -6.29 -1.48
CA SER A 22 -9.48 -5.20 -0.83
C SER A 22 -10.04 -5.62 0.53
N THR A 23 -10.58 -6.83 0.67
CA THR A 23 -11.06 -7.33 1.98
C THR A 23 -9.90 -7.49 2.98
N MET A 24 -8.72 -7.90 2.53
CA MET A 24 -7.51 -7.95 3.34
C MET A 24 -7.10 -6.55 3.78
N PHE A 25 -7.04 -5.58 2.87
CA PHE A 25 -6.75 -4.17 3.20
C PHE A 25 -7.78 -3.60 4.18
N THR A 26 -9.08 -3.78 3.95
CA THR A 26 -10.13 -3.31 4.86
C THR A 26 -10.14 -4.05 6.21
N THR A 27 -9.71 -5.31 6.24
CA THR A 27 -9.59 -6.07 7.50
C THR A 27 -8.37 -5.62 8.29
N LEU A 28 -7.25 -5.32 7.61
CA LEU A 28 -6.09 -4.68 8.23
C LEU A 28 -6.49 -3.31 8.81
N GLU A 29 -7.30 -2.55 8.08
CA GLU A 29 -7.86 -1.25 8.50
C GLU A 29 -8.72 -1.37 9.78
N LYS A 30 -9.66 -2.32 9.81
CA LYS A 30 -10.49 -2.61 11.01
C LYS A 30 -9.68 -3.09 12.22
N ILE A 31 -8.56 -3.77 11.98
CA ILE A 31 -7.68 -4.29 13.04
C ILE A 31 -6.83 -3.17 13.65
N ALA A 32 -6.35 -2.23 12.84
CA ALA A 32 -5.66 -1.04 13.31
C ALA A 32 -6.53 -0.17 14.22
N GLN A 33 -7.84 -0.12 13.94
CA GLN A 33 -8.82 0.61 14.76
C GLN A 33 -9.15 -0.06 16.11
N SER A 34 -8.81 -1.34 16.31
CA SER A 34 -9.33 -2.14 17.44
C SER A 34 -8.31 -2.51 18.53
N ASP A 35 -6.99 -2.40 18.31
CA ASP A 35 -5.99 -2.72 19.35
C ASP A 35 -4.65 -1.94 19.18
N PRO A 36 -4.16 -1.24 20.22
CA PRO A 36 -2.91 -0.47 20.19
C PRO A 36 -1.66 -1.28 19.81
N LYS A 37 -1.65 -2.61 19.95
CA LYS A 37 -0.50 -3.46 19.56
C LYS A 37 -0.27 -3.52 18.04
N TYR A 38 -1.23 -3.05 17.24
CA TYR A 38 -1.12 -2.95 15.78
C TYR A 38 -0.68 -1.56 15.31
N THR A 39 0.07 -0.83 16.15
CA THR A 39 0.63 0.50 15.84
C THR A 39 1.29 0.55 14.45
N ASP A 40 1.94 -0.53 14.01
CA ASP A 40 2.60 -0.58 12.70
C ASP A 40 1.62 -0.62 11.51
N ILE A 41 0.40 -1.13 11.72
CA ILE A 41 -0.70 -1.07 10.74
C ILE A 41 -1.30 0.34 10.71
N ILE A 42 -1.46 0.98 11.88
CA ILE A 42 -1.90 2.39 12.00
C ILE A 42 -0.92 3.33 11.25
N LEU A 43 0.37 3.01 11.23
CA LEU A 43 1.36 3.78 10.47
C LEU A 43 1.17 3.67 8.95
N LEU A 44 0.82 2.49 8.43
CA LEU A 44 0.46 2.31 7.02
C LEU A 44 -0.89 2.96 6.69
N GLU A 45 -1.85 2.99 7.63
CA GLU A 45 -3.08 3.78 7.48
C GLU A 45 -2.80 5.28 7.41
N ASN A 46 -1.86 5.80 8.21
CA ASN A 46 -1.47 7.20 8.14
C ASN A 46 -0.88 7.56 6.77
N TYR A 47 -0.10 6.64 6.18
CA TYR A 47 0.37 6.76 4.79
C TYR A 47 -0.79 6.74 3.78
N ALA A 48 -1.71 5.78 3.91
CA ALA A 48 -2.86 5.66 2.99
C ALA A 48 -3.81 6.86 3.09
N ALA A 49 -4.08 7.35 4.31
CA ALA A 49 -4.89 8.53 4.54
C ALA A 49 -4.24 9.80 3.97
N PHE A 50 -2.92 9.93 4.09
CA PHE A 50 -2.17 11.03 3.48
C PHE A 50 -2.27 10.98 1.95
N GLN A 51 -2.08 9.80 1.35
CA GLN A 51 -2.18 9.61 -0.10
C GLN A 51 -3.59 9.87 -0.62
N ASN A 52 -4.62 9.33 0.02
CA ASN A 52 -6.02 9.55 -0.37
C ASN A 52 -6.38 11.05 -0.33
N ARG A 53 -5.91 11.76 0.70
CA ARG A 53 -6.15 13.20 0.84
C ARG A 53 -5.45 14.00 -0.26
N ILE A 54 -4.28 13.58 -0.71
CA ILE A 54 -3.62 14.14 -1.89
C ILE A 54 -4.45 13.87 -3.14
N ASP A 55 -4.84 12.62 -3.37
CA ASP A 55 -5.59 12.22 -4.56
C ASP A 55 -6.91 12.99 -4.67
N ASP A 56 -7.65 13.14 -3.57
CA ASP A 56 -8.89 13.91 -3.51
C ASP A 56 -8.69 15.38 -3.91
N LEU A 57 -7.60 16.00 -3.41
CA LEU A 57 -7.30 17.41 -3.70
C LEU A 57 -6.77 17.61 -5.11
N MET A 58 -6.08 16.64 -5.71
CA MET A 58 -5.58 16.76 -7.09
C MET A 58 -6.69 16.95 -8.13
N TYR A 59 -7.94 16.58 -7.83
CA TYR A 59 -9.09 16.85 -8.70
C TYR A 59 -9.62 18.28 -8.61
N THR A 60 -9.29 19.01 -7.55
CA THR A 60 -9.94 20.28 -7.20
C THR A 60 -8.97 21.42 -6.91
N VAL A 61 -7.68 21.13 -6.69
CA VAL A 61 -6.63 22.06 -6.28
C VAL A 61 -5.38 21.84 -7.15
N PRO A 62 -4.74 22.90 -7.68
CA PRO A 62 -3.47 22.79 -8.39
C PRO A 62 -2.38 22.12 -7.54
N SER A 63 -1.51 21.32 -8.16
CA SER A 63 -0.46 20.56 -7.46
C SER A 63 0.47 21.45 -6.62
N GLU A 64 0.72 22.68 -7.07
CA GLU A 64 1.61 23.64 -6.41
C GLU A 64 0.97 24.22 -5.15
N GLU A 65 -0.36 24.16 -5.03
CA GLU A 65 -1.12 24.69 -3.90
C GLU A 65 -1.32 23.67 -2.78
N ILE A 66 -1.26 22.37 -3.11
CA ILE A 66 -1.43 21.27 -2.14
C ILE A 66 -0.48 21.36 -0.93
N PRO A 67 0.81 21.74 -1.06
CA PRO A 67 1.72 21.86 0.09
C PRO A 67 1.32 22.93 1.11
N PHE A 68 0.42 23.86 0.75
CA PHE A 68 -0.08 24.89 1.65
C PHE A 68 -1.38 24.48 2.36
N GLN A 69 -1.95 23.32 2.01
CA GLN A 69 -3.13 22.77 2.68
C GLN A 69 -2.75 22.18 4.04
N LEU A 70 -3.65 22.32 5.02
CA LEU A 70 -3.42 21.82 6.38
C LEU A 70 -3.17 20.31 6.38
N GLY A 71 -2.03 19.91 6.97
CA GLY A 71 -1.60 18.52 7.10
C GLY A 71 -0.90 17.93 5.88
N LEU A 72 -0.65 18.73 4.84
CA LEU A 72 0.00 18.30 3.60
C LEU A 72 1.29 19.07 3.32
N SER A 73 1.88 19.69 4.34
CA SER A 73 3.15 20.37 4.16
C SER A 73 4.29 19.38 3.86
N ARG A 74 5.43 19.87 3.36
CA ARG A 74 6.65 19.06 3.22
C ARG A 74 7.06 18.40 4.54
N THR A 75 6.86 19.09 5.65
CA THR A 75 7.12 18.55 6.98
C THR A 75 6.19 17.39 7.31
N ASP A 76 4.92 17.48 6.93
CA ASP A 76 3.95 16.40 7.16
C ASP A 76 4.27 15.19 6.29
N LEU A 77 4.61 15.41 5.01
CA LEU A 77 5.12 14.36 4.12
C LEU A 77 6.32 13.62 4.75
N ARG A 78 7.36 14.35 5.20
CA ARG A 78 8.54 13.73 5.83
C ARG A 78 8.18 12.92 7.08
N LYS A 79 7.26 13.43 7.91
CA LYS A 79 6.80 12.72 9.12
C LYS A 79 6.11 11.41 8.73
N VAL A 80 5.21 11.44 7.75
CA VAL A 80 4.49 10.26 7.26
C VAL A 80 5.45 9.24 6.67
N ILE A 81 6.38 9.66 5.81
CA ILE A 81 7.40 8.75 5.24
C ILE A 81 8.21 8.10 6.36
N LYS A 82 8.75 8.92 7.27
CA LYS A 82 9.60 8.42 8.36
C LYS A 82 8.85 7.43 9.24
N SER A 83 7.65 7.78 9.68
CA SER A 83 6.88 6.92 10.58
C SER A 83 6.43 5.63 9.88
N SER A 84 6.00 5.71 8.62
CA SER A 84 5.47 4.55 7.88
C SER A 84 6.55 3.59 7.39
N LEU A 85 7.71 4.11 6.94
CA LEU A 85 8.77 3.28 6.37
C LEU A 85 9.75 2.74 7.41
N SER A 86 9.94 3.42 8.55
CA SER A 86 10.88 2.95 9.58
C SER A 86 10.53 1.58 10.17
N GLN A 87 9.28 1.15 10.07
CA GLN A 87 8.80 -0.15 10.58
C GLN A 87 8.27 -1.07 9.47
N VAL A 88 8.56 -0.74 8.20
CA VAL A 88 7.97 -1.46 7.07
C VAL A 88 8.36 -2.94 7.06
N ASP A 89 9.61 -3.28 7.39
CA ASP A 89 10.11 -4.65 7.49
C ASP A 89 9.32 -5.48 8.51
N ARG A 90 9.07 -4.90 9.69
CA ARG A 90 8.27 -5.54 10.74
C ARG A 90 6.83 -5.74 10.28
N SER A 91 6.21 -4.75 9.63
CA SER A 91 4.86 -4.86 9.09
C SER A 91 4.75 -5.94 8.01
N ILE A 92 5.71 -6.00 7.09
CA ILE A 92 5.81 -7.01 6.03
C ILE A 92 5.88 -8.41 6.65
N ASN A 93 6.78 -8.61 7.61
CA ASN A 93 6.93 -9.89 8.33
C ASN A 93 5.65 -10.32 9.06
N MET A 94 4.94 -9.39 9.70
CA MET A 94 3.65 -9.68 10.34
C MET A 94 2.57 -10.07 9.32
N MET A 95 2.52 -9.39 8.18
CA MET A 95 1.57 -9.71 7.09
C MET A 95 1.85 -11.11 6.52
N TYR A 96 3.11 -11.43 6.24
CA TYR A 96 3.52 -12.74 5.74
C TYR A 96 3.12 -13.88 6.70
N ARG A 97 3.45 -13.74 7.99
CA ARG A 97 3.04 -14.71 9.03
C ARG A 97 1.54 -14.87 9.16
N ARG A 98 0.77 -13.80 8.90
CA ARG A 98 -0.69 -13.84 8.97
C ARG A 98 -1.28 -14.54 7.74
N LEU A 99 -0.74 -14.29 6.56
CA LEU A 99 -1.07 -15.04 5.34
C LEU A 99 -0.82 -16.54 5.54
N GLN A 100 0.35 -16.91 6.07
CA GLN A 100 0.68 -18.29 6.42
C GLN A 100 -0.38 -18.95 7.31
N LYS A 101 -0.84 -18.26 8.36
CA LYS A 101 -1.84 -18.80 9.29
C LYS A 101 -3.27 -18.85 8.74
N THR A 102 -3.58 -17.99 7.78
CA THR A 102 -4.96 -17.83 7.26
C THR A 102 -5.20 -18.72 6.05
N LEU A 103 -4.17 -18.97 5.24
CA LEU A 103 -4.27 -19.82 4.07
C LEU A 103 -4.28 -21.29 4.49
N SER A 104 -5.36 -22.00 4.14
CA SER A 104 -5.45 -23.45 4.34
C SER A 104 -4.61 -24.25 3.35
N SER A 105 -4.17 -23.62 2.25
CA SER A 105 -3.28 -24.20 1.24
C SER A 105 -1.96 -23.43 1.21
N GLU A 106 -0.90 -24.08 1.69
CA GLU A 106 0.45 -23.51 1.74
C GLU A 106 1.02 -23.25 0.34
N GLU A 107 0.60 -24.01 -0.68
CA GLU A 107 1.04 -23.83 -2.07
C GLU A 107 0.59 -22.50 -2.68
N LEU A 108 -0.50 -21.91 -2.15
CA LEU A 108 -0.98 -20.60 -2.60
C LEU A 108 -0.19 -19.44 -2.00
N LEU A 109 0.54 -19.67 -0.90
CA LEU A 109 1.23 -18.59 -0.19
C LEU A 109 2.31 -17.92 -1.05
N PRO A 110 3.23 -18.62 -1.74
CA PRO A 110 4.25 -17.96 -2.57
C PRO A 110 3.67 -17.05 -3.66
N PRO A 111 2.74 -17.50 -4.54
CA PRO A 111 2.19 -16.62 -5.59
C PRO A 111 1.32 -15.48 -5.02
N LEU A 112 0.62 -15.70 -3.89
CA LEU A 112 -0.12 -14.63 -3.21
C LEU A 112 0.83 -13.57 -2.66
N TRP A 113 1.91 -14.01 -2.01
CA TRP A 113 2.91 -13.12 -1.43
C TRP A 113 3.64 -12.32 -2.50
N ASP A 114 4.04 -12.94 -3.60
CA ASP A 114 4.65 -12.24 -4.73
C ASP A 114 3.72 -11.17 -5.32
N LYS A 115 2.43 -11.47 -5.43
CA LYS A 115 1.44 -10.45 -5.85
C LYS A 115 1.31 -9.32 -4.82
N CYS A 116 1.27 -9.62 -3.53
CA CYS A 116 1.23 -8.58 -2.49
C CYS A 116 2.46 -7.64 -2.54
N LYS A 117 3.67 -8.21 -2.68
CA LYS A 117 4.92 -7.43 -2.83
C LYS A 117 4.86 -6.54 -4.06
N LYS A 118 4.42 -7.08 -5.20
CA LYS A 118 4.26 -6.34 -6.46
C LYS A 118 3.30 -5.16 -6.32
N GLU A 119 2.08 -5.40 -5.81
CA GLU A 119 1.09 -4.34 -5.64
C GLU A 119 1.53 -3.26 -4.66
N PHE A 120 2.24 -3.62 -3.59
CA PHE A 120 2.81 -2.66 -2.66
C PHE A 120 3.85 -1.75 -3.34
N LEU A 121 4.77 -2.34 -4.11
CA LEU A 121 5.79 -1.58 -4.85
C LEU A 121 5.18 -0.66 -5.91
N GLU A 122 4.18 -1.14 -6.66
CA GLU A 122 3.47 -0.32 -7.67
C GLU A 122 2.74 0.87 -7.02
N LYS A 123 2.08 0.66 -5.88
CA LYS A 123 1.44 1.74 -5.12
C LYS A 123 2.45 2.75 -4.58
N TYR A 124 3.59 2.28 -4.08
CA TYR A 124 4.65 3.15 -3.60
C TYR A 124 5.30 3.95 -4.74
N GLU A 125 5.52 3.34 -5.89
CA GLU A 125 6.02 4.03 -7.08
C GLU A 125 5.07 5.14 -7.54
N SER A 126 3.77 4.86 -7.61
CA SER A 126 2.74 5.87 -7.91
C SER A 126 2.78 7.04 -6.91
N PHE A 127 2.88 6.74 -5.62
CA PHE A 127 3.05 7.75 -4.57
C PHE A 127 4.28 8.62 -4.79
N VAL A 128 5.44 8.02 -5.08
CA VAL A 128 6.68 8.77 -5.34
C VAL A 128 6.52 9.70 -6.55
N GLN A 129 5.87 9.23 -7.62
CA GLN A 129 5.60 10.06 -8.81
C GLN A 129 4.66 11.23 -8.51
N THR A 130 3.61 11.00 -7.72
CA THR A 130 2.70 12.06 -7.28
C THR A 130 3.38 13.05 -6.35
N ALA A 131 4.15 12.55 -5.36
CA ALA A 131 4.91 13.37 -4.44
C ALA A 131 5.94 14.25 -5.18
N ALA A 132 6.59 13.73 -6.23
CA ALA A 132 7.54 14.51 -7.03
C ALA A 132 6.89 15.71 -7.75
N LYS A 133 5.61 15.60 -8.13
CA LYS A 133 4.85 16.71 -8.74
C LYS A 133 4.47 17.77 -7.72
N ILE A 134 4.05 17.35 -6.52
CA ILE A 134 3.52 18.23 -5.46
C ILE A 134 4.66 18.87 -4.64
N TYR A 135 5.74 18.12 -4.42
CA TYR A 135 6.87 18.48 -3.56
C TYR A 135 8.18 18.42 -4.35
N PRO A 136 8.41 19.35 -5.30
CA PRO A 136 9.64 19.36 -6.07
C PRO A 136 10.86 19.49 -5.16
N ASN A 137 11.91 18.73 -5.47
CA ASN A 137 13.17 18.63 -4.73
C ASN A 137 13.06 17.99 -3.33
N GLU A 138 11.92 17.41 -2.95
CA GLU A 138 11.81 16.62 -1.73
C GLU A 138 12.37 15.20 -1.97
N PRO A 139 13.42 14.78 -1.24
CA PRO A 139 14.00 13.46 -1.43
C PRO A 139 13.04 12.37 -0.94
N MET A 140 12.66 11.49 -1.85
CA MET A 140 11.84 10.31 -1.56
C MET A 140 12.74 9.07 -1.51
N PRO A 141 12.51 8.12 -0.59
CA PRO A 141 13.18 6.84 -0.64
C PRO A 141 12.89 6.14 -1.98
N PRO A 142 13.91 5.56 -2.64
CA PRO A 142 13.72 4.97 -3.95
C PRO A 142 12.96 3.65 -3.82
N VAL A 143 12.15 3.33 -4.85
CA VAL A 143 11.41 2.06 -4.92
C VAL A 143 12.34 0.84 -4.82
N SER A 144 13.60 0.97 -5.26
CA SER A 144 14.61 -0.09 -5.13
C SER A 144 14.92 -0.44 -3.68
N GLU A 145 14.99 0.54 -2.78
CA GLU A 145 15.26 0.30 -1.36
C GLU A 145 14.15 -0.56 -0.73
N LEU A 146 12.88 -0.24 -1.03
CA LEU A 146 11.75 -1.04 -0.55
C LEU A 146 11.70 -2.43 -1.20
N ARG A 147 12.14 -2.55 -2.47
CA ARG A 147 12.24 -3.85 -3.16
C ARG A 147 13.24 -4.76 -2.47
N ASP A 148 14.39 -4.22 -2.06
CA ASP A 148 15.43 -4.99 -1.39
C ASP A 148 14.94 -5.46 -0.01
N LEU A 149 14.21 -4.63 0.74
CA LEU A 149 13.56 -5.01 2.01
C LEU A 149 12.53 -6.15 1.85
N LEU A 150 11.73 -6.10 0.77
CA LEU A 150 10.74 -7.15 0.48
C LEU A 150 11.39 -8.45 -0.02
N ALA A 151 12.62 -8.39 -0.54
CA ALA A 151 13.37 -9.55 -0.99
C ALA A 151 14.03 -10.31 0.19
N SER A 152 14.26 -9.63 1.32
CA SER A 152 14.78 -10.24 2.55
C SER A 152 13.71 -10.85 3.46
N SER A 153 12.43 -10.75 3.08
CA SER A 153 11.25 -11.16 3.87
C SER A 153 10.67 -12.52 3.45
#